data_AF-A0A4U5TTC3-F1
#
_entry.id   AF-A0A4U5TTC3-F1
#
_cell.length_a   1.000
_cell.length_b   1.000
_cell.length_c   1.000
_cell.angle_alpha   90.00
_cell.angle_beta   90.00
_cell.angle_gamma   90.00
#
_symmetry.space_group_name_H-M   'P 1'
#
loop_
_entity.id
_entity.type
_entity.pdbx_description
1 polymer ?
#
loop_
_entity_poly.entity_id
_entity_poly.type
_entity_poly.pdbx_seq_one_letter_code
_entity_poly.pdbx_strand_id
1 'polypeptide(L)'
;METILLNLRIKPKTLSVHFKTLLFLTFIGLQSINLIKAQTTYNGNGNSGFGDVIGSSTLEFDDDGPSITGTFTKGVGDFNDAMVIYISTGTAGRSVIDSNVNDQGDPLRRAISSAGTDASDITFPAGFEATYAIAIDTGFGGLWSIPNSGTIGDNGLNFVSAVGNPSSNTQTSFSFAFDWSDIGLVTNDKFEFVITYLNSGNGFLSDEGYGDGLPTGNPGSGNVTFTSFRNYPNYYVYDGSSWSPSNPDGLTETARDASVESGNVSFSSSTSLRNLTIESSAELSIGSSAVLSLAGNLENNGSLVFESDASGSGQLDEFNGTVSGAGSFTTQRFIPAGDNNRRVFRFLASPIMTGNSIRMN
;
A
#
# COMPACT_ATOMS: atom_id res chain seq x y z
N MET A 1 88.79 -4.60 19.72
CA MET A 1 89.03 -5.04 21.11
C MET A 1 88.28 -4.07 22.01
N GLU A 2 87.51 -4.60 22.94
CA GLU A 2 86.89 -3.92 24.10
C GLU A 2 85.78 -2.87 23.89
N THR A 3 84.61 -3.29 24.37
CA THR A 3 83.50 -2.52 24.92
C THR A 3 83.96 -1.45 25.92
N ILE A 4 83.49 -0.21 25.78
CA ILE A 4 83.44 0.76 26.88
C ILE A 4 82.03 1.34 26.99
N LEU A 5 81.42 1.05 28.13
CA LEU A 5 80.18 1.62 28.67
C LEU A 5 80.39 3.09 29.04
N LEU A 6 79.46 3.98 28.66
CA LEU A 6 79.30 5.26 29.34
C LEU A 6 77.93 5.36 29.99
N ASN A 7 77.96 5.28 31.33
CA ASN A 7 76.86 5.59 32.23
C ASN A 7 76.56 7.10 32.19
N LEU A 8 75.33 7.49 31.87
CA LEU A 8 74.80 8.78 32.30
C LEU A 8 73.66 8.58 33.29
N ARG A 9 73.95 9.04 34.50
CA ARG A 9 73.15 8.96 35.73
C ARG A 9 72.18 10.14 35.74
N ILE A 10 70.88 9.92 35.78
CA ILE A 10 69.93 10.94 36.24
C ILE A 10 69.11 10.33 37.37
N LYS A 11 69.33 10.87 38.58
CA LYS A 11 68.56 10.55 39.80
C LYS A 11 67.26 11.39 39.83
N PRO A 12 66.24 10.93 40.56
CA PRO A 12 64.83 11.22 40.27
C PRO A 12 64.38 12.55 40.88
N LYS A 13 63.40 13.18 40.23
CA LYS A 13 62.56 14.19 40.88
C LYS A 13 61.11 13.71 40.79
N THR A 14 60.61 13.26 41.93
CA THR A 14 59.19 13.07 42.22
C THR A 14 58.42 14.35 41.92
N LEU A 15 57.41 14.29 41.06
CA LEU A 15 56.30 15.22 41.12
C LEU A 15 54.97 14.48 40.96
N SER A 16 54.22 14.59 42.05
CA SER A 16 52.83 14.23 42.31
C SER A 16 51.92 14.07 41.09
N VAL A 17 51.22 12.94 41.11
CA VAL A 17 50.04 12.59 40.33
C VAL A 17 49.04 13.76 40.29
N HIS A 18 48.69 14.24 39.10
CA HIS A 18 47.41 14.87 38.80
C HIS A 18 46.89 14.22 37.51
N PHE A 19 46.12 13.15 37.70
CA PHE A 19 45.33 12.50 36.66
C PHE A 19 44.26 13.51 36.19
N LYS A 20 44.55 14.28 35.14
CA LYS A 20 43.50 14.97 34.38
C LYS A 20 42.96 13.99 33.36
N THR A 21 42.01 13.17 33.79
CA THR A 21 41.14 12.42 32.87
C THR A 21 40.29 13.44 32.13
N LEU A 22 40.67 13.78 30.90
CA LEU A 22 39.83 14.55 29.99
C LEU A 22 38.79 13.57 29.43
N LEU A 23 37.62 13.52 30.08
CA LEU A 23 36.48 12.75 29.63
C LEU A 23 35.87 13.50 28.43
N PHE A 24 36.24 13.10 27.21
CA PHE A 24 35.55 13.54 26.00
C PHE A 24 34.23 12.76 25.93
N LEU A 25 33.16 13.35 26.47
CA LEU A 25 31.82 12.81 26.35
C LEU A 25 31.29 13.20 24.96
N THR A 26 31.54 12.34 23.97
CA THR A 26 30.90 12.46 22.66
C THR A 26 29.44 12.06 22.83
N PHE A 27 28.56 13.04 23.02
CA PHE A 27 27.12 12.84 22.95
C PHE A 27 26.78 12.63 21.47
N ILE A 28 26.86 11.38 20.99
CA ILE A 28 26.21 11.00 19.74
C ILE A 28 24.72 11.01 20.06
N GLY A 29 24.08 12.15 19.84
CA GLY A 29 22.62 12.16 19.72
C GLY A 29 22.27 11.22 18.58
N LEU A 30 21.67 10.07 18.91
CA LEU A 30 20.86 9.34 17.94
C LEU A 30 19.75 10.32 17.53
N GLN A 31 20.00 11.08 16.48
CA GLN A 31 18.93 11.61 15.66
C GLN A 31 18.36 10.36 14.98
N SER A 32 17.23 9.87 15.48
CA SER A 32 16.39 8.97 14.71
C SER A 32 16.09 9.69 13.41
N ILE A 33 16.77 9.27 12.34
CA ILE A 33 16.40 9.62 10.98
C ILE A 33 15.04 8.95 10.80
N ASN A 34 13.97 9.68 11.05
CA ASN A 34 12.66 9.29 10.58
C ASN A 34 12.77 9.36 9.06
N LEU A 35 13.07 8.20 8.46
CA LEU A 35 12.92 8.01 7.04
C LEU A 35 11.43 8.22 6.80
N ILE A 36 11.06 9.36 6.22
CA ILE A 36 9.69 9.62 5.79
C ILE A 36 9.46 8.61 4.66
N LYS A 37 8.93 7.44 4.97
CA LYS A 37 8.37 6.56 3.95
C LYS A 37 7.19 7.32 3.35
N ALA A 38 7.11 7.37 2.02
CA ALA A 38 5.95 7.95 1.37
C ALA A 38 4.71 7.14 1.81
N GLN A 39 3.75 7.81 2.42
CA GLN A 39 2.55 7.15 2.93
C GLN A 39 1.67 6.78 1.74
N THR A 40 1.42 5.48 1.55
CA THR A 40 0.51 5.02 0.48
C THR A 40 -0.93 5.32 0.88
N THR A 41 -1.63 6.09 0.05
CA THR A 41 -3.07 6.34 0.20
C THR A 41 -3.86 5.31 -0.60
N TYR A 42 -4.69 4.52 0.08
CA TYR A 42 -5.66 3.63 -0.52
C TYR A 42 -6.98 4.36 -0.69
N ASN A 43 -7.60 4.25 -1.85
CA ASN A 43 -8.89 4.88 -2.13
C ASN A 43 -10.00 3.83 -2.15
N GLY A 44 -11.18 4.22 -1.70
CA GLY A 44 -12.41 3.44 -1.88
C GLY A 44 -12.77 3.24 -3.36
N ASN A 45 -13.76 2.39 -3.61
CA ASN A 45 -14.15 1.99 -4.95
C ASN A 45 -15.00 3.02 -5.73
N GLY A 46 -15.28 4.19 -5.17
CA GLY A 46 -16.06 5.26 -5.78
C GLY A 46 -17.58 5.04 -5.82
N ASN A 47 -18.10 3.96 -5.22
CA ASN A 47 -19.54 3.73 -5.12
C ASN A 47 -20.20 4.63 -4.06
N SER A 48 -21.53 4.63 -3.93
CA SER A 48 -22.21 5.60 -3.06
C SER A 48 -23.51 5.09 -2.43
N GLY A 49 -23.73 3.78 -2.41
CA GLY A 49 -25.02 3.20 -2.03
C GLY A 49 -25.43 3.45 -0.58
N PHE A 50 -24.49 3.80 0.31
CA PHE A 50 -24.70 4.19 1.70
C PHE A 50 -24.39 5.68 1.94
N GLY A 51 -24.45 6.49 0.89
CA GLY A 51 -24.23 7.93 0.97
C GLY A 51 -22.77 8.34 0.77
N ASP A 52 -21.95 7.49 0.16
CA ASP A 52 -20.55 7.77 -0.19
C ASP A 52 -19.71 8.02 1.06
N VAL A 53 -19.78 7.07 2.00
CA VAL A 53 -19.03 7.05 3.26
C VAL A 53 -17.66 6.39 3.04
N ILE A 54 -17.65 5.23 2.41
CA ILE A 54 -16.46 4.43 2.10
C ILE A 54 -16.07 4.62 0.63
N GLY A 55 -17.02 4.82 -0.28
CA GLY A 55 -16.75 4.88 -1.72
C GLY A 55 -15.67 5.88 -2.13
N SER A 56 -15.81 7.13 -1.72
CA SER A 56 -14.83 8.20 -1.95
C SER A 56 -13.88 8.43 -0.77
N SER A 57 -13.81 7.48 0.17
CA SER A 57 -12.92 7.58 1.33
C SER A 57 -11.46 7.33 0.97
N THR A 58 -10.58 7.72 1.89
CA THR A 58 -9.17 7.34 1.88
C THR A 58 -8.77 6.60 3.15
N LEU A 59 -7.83 5.67 3.00
CA LEU A 59 -7.18 4.96 4.09
C LEU A 59 -5.68 5.05 3.90
N GLU A 60 -4.97 5.38 4.96
CA GLU A 60 -3.52 5.43 5.00
C GLU A 60 -3.03 4.60 6.18
N PHE A 61 -1.93 3.88 6.01
CA PHE A 61 -1.31 3.12 7.08
C PHE A 61 0.07 3.68 7.38
N ASP A 62 0.32 3.96 8.66
CA ASP A 62 1.62 4.32 9.22
C ASP A 62 2.17 3.14 10.05
N ASP A 63 3.47 2.85 9.90
CA ASP A 63 4.16 1.76 10.61
C ASP A 63 5.29 2.38 11.43
N ASP A 64 5.12 2.37 12.76
CA ASP A 64 6.13 2.88 13.69
C ASP A 64 7.13 1.80 14.13
N GLY A 65 6.99 0.58 13.60
CA GLY A 65 7.79 -0.60 13.92
C GLY A 65 6.96 -1.68 14.62
N PRO A 66 6.53 -1.49 15.88
CA PRO A 66 5.68 -2.45 16.57
C PRO A 66 4.22 -2.41 16.10
N SER A 67 3.69 -1.23 15.75
CA SER A 67 2.28 -1.02 15.54
C SER A 67 1.99 -0.44 14.15
N ILE A 68 0.86 -0.87 13.58
CA ILE A 68 0.27 -0.29 12.38
C ILE A 68 -0.87 0.63 12.81
N THR A 69 -0.80 1.90 12.39
CA THR A 69 -1.86 2.88 12.58
C THR A 69 -2.53 3.19 11.25
N GLY A 70 -3.79 2.77 11.10
CA GLY A 70 -4.65 3.19 10.01
C GLY A 70 -5.27 4.56 10.29
N THR A 71 -5.16 5.51 9.36
CA THR A 71 -5.93 6.76 9.35
C THR A 71 -6.97 6.68 8.25
N PHE A 72 -8.24 6.62 8.63
CA PHE A 72 -9.36 6.56 7.72
C PHE A 72 -10.03 7.93 7.62
N THR A 73 -10.20 8.43 6.40
CA THR A 73 -10.94 9.68 6.12
C THR A 73 -12.16 9.33 5.29
N LYS A 74 -13.35 9.48 5.89
CA LYS A 74 -14.62 9.14 5.22
C LYS A 74 -14.91 10.08 4.04
N GLY A 75 -15.76 9.62 3.13
CA GLY A 75 -16.39 10.48 2.13
C GLY A 75 -17.45 11.41 2.72
N VAL A 76 -18.42 11.82 1.89
CA VAL A 76 -19.39 12.85 2.26
C VAL A 76 -20.44 12.36 3.26
N GLY A 77 -20.80 11.08 3.24
CA GLY A 77 -21.83 10.50 4.10
C GLY A 77 -21.41 10.36 5.57
N ASP A 78 -22.38 10.16 6.46
CA ASP A 78 -22.12 9.90 7.89
C ASP A 78 -21.80 8.41 8.13
N PHE A 79 -20.80 8.12 8.97
CA PHE A 79 -20.34 6.78 9.31
C PHE A 79 -21.30 6.09 10.30
N ASN A 80 -22.48 5.70 9.82
CA ASN A 80 -23.58 5.14 10.62
C ASN A 80 -23.56 3.62 10.78
N ASP A 81 -22.84 2.93 9.91
CA ASP A 81 -22.82 1.47 9.82
C ASP A 81 -21.40 0.94 10.12
N ALA A 82 -21.19 -0.37 10.00
CA ALA A 82 -19.90 -0.98 10.33
C ALA A 82 -19.01 -1.10 9.10
N MET A 83 -17.78 -0.62 9.24
CA MET A 83 -16.68 -0.95 8.32
C MET A 83 -15.99 -2.22 8.79
N VAL A 84 -15.79 -3.17 7.88
CA VAL A 84 -15.03 -4.39 8.15
C VAL A 84 -13.85 -4.46 7.20
N ILE A 85 -12.64 -4.56 7.74
CA ILE A 85 -11.39 -4.78 7.03
C ILE A 85 -11.01 -6.24 7.22
N TYR A 86 -11.18 -7.07 6.18
CA TYR A 86 -10.68 -8.45 6.20
C TYR A 86 -9.20 -8.45 5.86
N ILE A 87 -8.40 -9.23 6.60
CA ILE A 87 -6.95 -9.27 6.48
C ILE A 87 -6.50 -10.70 6.14
N SER A 88 -5.71 -10.82 5.07
CA SER A 88 -4.98 -12.02 4.68
C SER A 88 -3.50 -11.85 5.03
N THR A 89 -2.97 -12.79 5.80
CA THR A 89 -1.57 -12.79 6.28
C THR A 89 -0.69 -13.76 5.49
N GLY A 90 -1.22 -14.37 4.42
CA GLY A 90 -0.56 -15.44 3.66
C GLY A 90 -0.57 -16.81 4.37
N THR A 91 -1.14 -16.90 5.57
CA THR A 91 -1.42 -18.18 6.25
C THR A 91 -2.80 -18.71 5.86
N ALA A 92 -3.06 -20.00 6.11
CA ALA A 92 -4.33 -20.62 5.77
C ALA A 92 -5.50 -19.96 6.54
N GLY A 93 -6.46 -19.41 5.80
CA GLY A 93 -7.62 -18.68 6.29
C GLY A 93 -8.90 -19.12 5.57
N ARG A 94 -9.88 -18.23 5.49
CA ARG A 94 -11.14 -18.47 4.75
C ARG A 94 -11.14 -17.76 3.40
N SER A 95 -11.42 -18.50 2.34
CA SER A 95 -11.68 -17.92 1.01
C SER A 95 -13.10 -17.38 0.86
N VAL A 96 -13.99 -17.66 1.81
CA VAL A 96 -15.38 -17.19 1.83
C VAL A 96 -15.85 -16.97 3.27
N ILE A 97 -16.57 -15.87 3.48
CA ILE A 97 -17.45 -15.68 4.64
C ILE A 97 -18.85 -16.05 4.19
N ASP A 98 -19.35 -17.20 4.63
CA ASP A 98 -20.65 -17.75 4.28
C ASP A 98 -21.41 -18.17 5.55
N SER A 99 -22.49 -18.93 5.40
CA SER A 99 -23.23 -19.49 6.53
C SER A 99 -22.41 -20.31 7.55
N ASN A 100 -21.18 -20.74 7.24
CA ASN A 100 -20.28 -21.36 8.20
C ASN A 100 -19.58 -20.34 9.12
N VAL A 101 -19.65 -19.06 8.80
CA VAL A 101 -19.22 -17.93 9.63
C VAL A 101 -20.48 -17.13 9.99
N ASN A 102 -21.13 -17.47 11.09
CA ASN A 102 -22.41 -16.88 11.49
C ASN A 102 -22.37 -16.45 12.95
N ASP A 103 -21.38 -15.65 13.32
CA ASP A 103 -21.25 -15.09 14.66
C ASP A 103 -22.13 -13.84 14.79
N GLN A 104 -23.20 -13.92 15.58
CA GLN A 104 -24.12 -12.80 15.83
C GLN A 104 -24.08 -12.33 17.29
N GLY A 105 -23.03 -12.69 18.03
CA GLY A 105 -22.91 -12.38 19.47
C GLY A 105 -22.96 -10.87 19.79
N ASP A 106 -22.49 -10.04 18.86
CA ASP A 106 -22.57 -8.58 18.92
C ASP A 106 -22.62 -7.98 17.50
N PRO A 107 -22.92 -6.67 17.35
CA PRO A 107 -23.05 -6.04 16.04
C PRO A 107 -21.81 -6.17 15.15
N LEU A 108 -20.59 -6.07 15.70
CA LEU A 108 -19.37 -6.08 14.89
C LEU A 108 -18.97 -7.50 14.48
N ARG A 109 -19.21 -8.50 15.33
CA ARG A 109 -19.11 -9.92 14.93
C ARG A 109 -20.10 -10.28 13.83
N ARG A 110 -21.31 -9.75 13.93
CA ARG A 110 -22.34 -9.92 12.89
C ARG A 110 -21.91 -9.26 11.59
N ALA A 111 -21.27 -8.09 11.66
CA ALA A 111 -20.71 -7.43 10.50
C ALA A 111 -19.58 -8.25 9.84
N ILE A 112 -18.63 -8.78 10.63
CA ILE A 112 -17.55 -9.67 10.12
C ILE A 112 -18.10 -10.95 9.49
N SER A 113 -19.22 -11.46 10.02
CA SER A 113 -19.88 -12.66 9.51
C SER A 113 -20.78 -12.37 8.31
N SER A 114 -21.00 -11.09 7.96
CA SER A 114 -22.04 -10.65 7.02
C SER A 114 -23.38 -11.34 7.29
N ALA A 115 -23.74 -11.48 8.56
CA ALA A 115 -24.84 -12.30 9.05
C ALA A 115 -26.08 -11.48 9.44
N GLY A 116 -27.23 -12.15 9.56
CA GLY A 116 -28.50 -11.54 9.95
C GLY A 116 -29.61 -11.86 8.94
N THR A 117 -30.68 -11.05 8.94
CA THR A 117 -31.82 -11.26 8.04
C THR A 117 -31.50 -10.93 6.58
N ASP A 118 -30.49 -10.09 6.36
CA ASP A 118 -30.02 -9.66 5.05
C ASP A 118 -28.59 -10.17 4.80
N ALA A 119 -28.26 -11.36 5.31
CA ALA A 119 -26.95 -11.97 5.16
C ALA A 119 -26.56 -12.16 3.70
N SER A 120 -25.26 -12.09 3.44
CA SER A 120 -24.65 -12.29 2.11
C SER A 120 -23.41 -13.15 2.24
N ASP A 121 -23.15 -14.02 1.28
CA ASP A 121 -21.84 -14.67 1.17
C ASP A 121 -20.83 -13.69 0.56
N ILE A 122 -19.68 -13.52 1.21
CA ILE A 122 -18.55 -12.73 0.72
C ILE A 122 -17.47 -13.68 0.25
N THR A 123 -17.30 -13.79 -1.07
CA THR A 123 -16.22 -14.58 -1.67
C THR A 123 -15.00 -13.70 -1.92
N PHE A 124 -13.85 -14.14 -1.44
CA PHE A 124 -12.58 -13.44 -1.62
C PHE A 124 -11.89 -13.84 -2.94
N PRO A 125 -11.05 -12.96 -3.51
CA PRO A 125 -10.33 -13.26 -4.74
C PRO A 125 -9.32 -14.39 -4.55
N ALA A 126 -8.92 -15.03 -5.64
CA ALA A 126 -7.90 -16.07 -5.60
C ALA A 126 -6.60 -15.56 -4.96
N GLY A 127 -6.04 -16.36 -4.05
CA GLY A 127 -4.82 -16.02 -3.30
C GLY A 127 -5.06 -15.22 -2.02
N PHE A 128 -6.29 -14.75 -1.77
CA PHE A 128 -6.65 -14.09 -0.52
C PHE A 128 -7.43 -15.07 0.39
N GLU A 129 -6.91 -15.29 1.59
CA GLU A 129 -7.60 -16.07 2.62
C GLU A 129 -7.72 -15.22 3.91
N ALA A 130 -8.94 -14.87 4.30
CA ALA A 130 -9.19 -14.06 5.48
C ALA A 130 -8.78 -14.83 6.75
N THR A 131 -7.84 -14.25 7.48
CA THR A 131 -7.27 -14.80 8.72
C THR A 131 -7.63 -13.94 9.93
N TYR A 132 -7.82 -12.65 9.71
CA TYR A 132 -8.28 -11.69 10.71
C TYR A 132 -9.30 -10.74 10.10
N ALA A 133 -10.06 -10.06 10.95
CA ALA A 133 -10.86 -8.91 10.55
C ALA A 133 -10.81 -7.82 11.62
N ILE A 134 -10.69 -6.58 11.16
CA ILE A 134 -10.97 -5.40 11.97
C ILE A 134 -12.40 -4.98 11.67
N ALA A 135 -13.21 -4.72 12.70
CA ALA A 135 -14.55 -4.15 12.52
C ALA A 135 -14.74 -2.94 13.42
N ILE A 136 -15.27 -1.86 12.84
CA ILE A 136 -15.37 -0.55 13.47
C ILE A 136 -16.74 0.05 13.17
N ASP A 137 -17.40 0.53 14.22
CA ASP A 137 -18.53 1.46 14.16
C ASP A 137 -18.23 2.70 15.03
N THR A 138 -19.23 3.54 15.34
CA THR A 138 -19.02 4.72 16.19
C THR A 138 -18.90 4.42 17.68
N GLY A 139 -19.30 3.24 18.13
CA GLY A 139 -19.26 2.83 19.53
C GLY A 139 -17.99 2.08 19.90
N PHE A 140 -17.45 1.28 18.98
CA PHE A 140 -16.29 0.43 19.24
C PHE A 140 -15.54 0.07 17.94
N GLY A 141 -14.27 -0.28 18.10
CA GLY A 141 -13.48 -0.91 17.05
C GLY A 141 -12.62 -2.02 17.63
N GLY A 142 -12.65 -3.19 17.01
CA GLY A 142 -11.88 -4.35 17.45
C GLY A 142 -11.20 -5.10 16.32
N LEU A 143 -10.27 -5.95 16.70
CA LEU A 143 -9.60 -6.94 15.86
C LEU A 143 -10.01 -8.34 16.33
N TRP A 144 -10.35 -9.20 15.37
CA TRP A 144 -10.71 -10.59 15.61
C TRP A 144 -9.90 -11.53 14.70
N SER A 145 -9.49 -12.68 15.24
CA SER A 145 -8.98 -13.78 14.41
C SER A 145 -10.15 -14.62 13.87
N ILE A 146 -10.04 -15.07 12.63
CA ILE A 146 -11.03 -15.90 11.94
C ILE A 146 -10.50 -17.34 11.86
N PRO A 147 -11.14 -18.31 12.54
CA PRO A 147 -10.82 -19.73 12.36
C PRO A 147 -10.92 -20.15 10.89
N ASN A 148 -9.87 -20.77 10.36
CA ASN A 148 -9.74 -21.10 8.93
C ASN A 148 -10.73 -22.17 8.42
N SER A 149 -11.40 -22.89 9.32
CA SER A 149 -12.30 -23.99 8.97
C SER A 149 -13.34 -24.23 10.07
N GLY A 150 -14.30 -25.12 9.80
CA GLY A 150 -15.40 -25.45 10.70
C GLY A 150 -16.54 -24.43 10.68
N THR A 151 -17.49 -24.58 11.60
CA THR A 151 -18.62 -23.66 11.77
C THR A 151 -18.36 -22.75 12.96
N ILE A 152 -18.56 -21.45 12.75
CA ILE A 152 -18.45 -20.39 13.76
C ILE A 152 -19.87 -19.89 14.04
N GLY A 153 -20.33 -20.05 15.28
CA GLY A 153 -21.57 -19.47 15.76
C GLY A 153 -21.32 -18.28 16.68
N ASP A 154 -22.32 -17.89 17.46
CA ASP A 154 -22.23 -16.74 18.37
C ASP A 154 -21.02 -16.80 19.31
N ASN A 155 -20.26 -15.70 19.34
CA ASN A 155 -19.00 -15.51 20.05
C ASN A 155 -17.87 -16.45 19.61
N GLY A 156 -17.96 -17.03 18.41
CA GLY A 156 -16.97 -17.95 17.87
C GLY A 156 -15.77 -17.27 17.21
N LEU A 157 -15.86 -16.00 16.80
CA LEU A 157 -14.68 -15.25 16.35
C LEU A 157 -13.80 -14.92 17.58
N ASN A 158 -12.49 -15.11 17.54
CA ASN A 158 -11.70 -14.79 18.74
C ASN A 158 -11.35 -13.32 18.75
N PHE A 159 -11.79 -12.58 19.77
CA PHE A 159 -11.36 -11.19 19.96
C PHE A 159 -9.88 -11.16 20.32
N VAL A 160 -9.12 -10.27 19.67
CA VAL A 160 -7.67 -10.11 19.84
C VAL A 160 -7.40 -8.84 20.64
N SER A 161 -7.76 -7.69 20.08
CA SER A 161 -7.49 -6.38 20.68
C SER A 161 -8.52 -5.34 20.26
N ALA A 162 -8.62 -4.25 21.03
CA ALA A 162 -9.39 -3.07 20.64
C ALA A 162 -8.49 -2.18 19.79
N VAL A 163 -9.01 -1.63 18.70
CA VAL A 163 -8.19 -0.87 17.73
C VAL A 163 -8.48 0.63 17.71
N GLY A 164 -9.60 1.07 18.27
CA GLY A 164 -10.07 2.47 18.21
C GLY A 164 -11.21 2.68 17.21
N ASN A 165 -11.87 3.83 17.31
CA ASN A 165 -13.10 4.14 16.58
C ASN A 165 -13.31 5.66 16.47
N PRO A 166 -14.16 6.15 15.56
CA PRO A 166 -14.55 7.55 15.53
C PRO A 166 -15.37 7.93 16.78
N SER A 167 -15.19 9.16 17.23
CA SER A 167 -15.93 9.77 18.34
C SER A 167 -17.37 10.17 17.96
N SER A 168 -17.67 10.31 16.67
CA SER A 168 -19.02 10.51 16.12
C SER A 168 -19.09 10.02 14.68
N ASN A 169 -20.29 9.72 14.19
CA ASN A 169 -20.54 9.37 12.78
C ASN A 169 -20.18 10.50 11.79
N THR A 170 -20.15 11.75 12.26
CA THR A 170 -19.79 12.94 11.47
C THR A 170 -18.29 13.24 11.45
N GLN A 171 -17.48 12.55 12.27
CA GLN A 171 -16.04 12.79 12.32
C GLN A 171 -15.42 12.50 10.94
N THR A 172 -14.76 13.51 10.37
CA THR A 172 -14.19 13.42 9.00
C THR A 172 -13.09 12.37 8.90
N SER A 173 -12.25 12.26 9.92
CA SER A 173 -11.13 11.32 9.93
C SER A 173 -10.90 10.79 11.34
N PHE A 174 -10.62 9.49 11.44
CA PHE A 174 -10.26 8.83 12.69
C PHE A 174 -9.13 7.82 12.46
N SER A 175 -8.45 7.46 13.55
CA SER A 175 -7.38 6.47 13.52
C SER A 175 -7.77 5.21 14.27
N PHE A 176 -7.25 4.08 13.81
CA PHE A 176 -7.26 2.81 14.49
C PHE A 176 -5.87 2.19 14.45
N ALA A 177 -5.49 1.39 15.43
CA ALA A 177 -4.16 0.79 15.51
C ALA A 177 -4.20 -0.65 16.01
N PHE A 178 -3.25 -1.45 15.55
CA PHE A 178 -3.02 -2.83 15.99
C PHE A 178 -1.53 -3.16 15.89
N ASP A 179 -1.08 -4.16 16.63
CA ASP A 179 0.32 -4.59 16.58
C ASP A 179 0.53 -5.64 15.48
N TRP A 180 1.71 -5.67 14.86
CA TRP A 180 2.07 -6.74 13.91
C TRP A 180 1.85 -8.14 14.52
N SER A 181 2.20 -8.30 15.81
CA SER A 181 2.03 -9.55 16.53
C SER A 181 0.57 -9.96 16.76
N ASP A 182 -0.37 -9.00 16.76
CA ASP A 182 -1.79 -9.30 16.94
C ASP A 182 -2.36 -10.08 15.75
N ILE A 183 -1.78 -9.87 14.56
CA ILE A 183 -2.13 -10.61 13.34
C ILE A 183 -1.12 -11.72 13.01
N GLY A 184 -0.25 -12.07 13.97
CA GLY A 184 0.73 -13.15 13.80
C GLY A 184 1.85 -12.85 12.81
N LEU A 185 2.12 -11.58 12.56
CA LEU A 185 3.18 -11.08 11.70
C LEU A 185 4.27 -10.37 12.54
N VAL A 186 5.38 -10.02 11.91
CA VAL A 186 6.46 -9.20 12.47
C VAL A 186 6.69 -7.93 11.65
N THR A 187 7.41 -6.95 12.20
CA THR A 187 7.72 -5.69 11.52
C THR A 187 8.29 -5.91 10.12
N ASN A 188 7.76 -5.17 9.13
CA ASN A 188 8.03 -5.28 7.69
C ASN A 188 7.48 -6.53 6.98
N ASP A 189 6.70 -7.37 7.65
CA ASP A 189 5.86 -8.35 6.94
C ASP A 189 4.82 -7.62 6.07
N LYS A 190 4.02 -8.41 5.35
CA LYS A 190 2.99 -7.89 4.44
C LYS A 190 1.67 -8.53 4.79
N PHE A 191 0.60 -7.77 4.62
CA PHE A 191 -0.74 -8.30 4.62
C PHE A 191 -1.54 -7.74 3.46
N GLU A 192 -2.55 -8.49 3.05
CA GLU A 192 -3.52 -8.06 2.06
C GLU A 192 -4.82 -7.72 2.77
N PHE A 193 -5.61 -6.81 2.20
CA PHE A 193 -6.91 -6.48 2.77
C PHE A 193 -7.99 -6.16 1.72
N VAL A 194 -9.24 -6.41 2.09
CA VAL A 194 -10.44 -5.87 1.44
C VAL A 194 -11.33 -5.24 2.50
N ILE A 195 -12.17 -4.28 2.10
CA ILE A 195 -13.07 -3.58 3.03
C ILE A 195 -14.50 -3.66 2.51
N THR A 196 -15.42 -4.00 3.42
CA THR A 196 -16.86 -3.91 3.20
C THR A 196 -17.47 -2.91 4.17
N TYR A 197 -18.58 -2.30 3.76
CA TYR A 197 -19.44 -1.49 4.62
C TYR A 197 -20.82 -2.13 4.69
N LEU A 198 -21.35 -2.34 5.88
CA LEU A 198 -22.65 -2.98 6.04
C LEU A 198 -23.36 -2.62 7.33
N ASN A 199 -24.68 -2.73 7.29
CA ASN A 199 -25.49 -2.56 8.47
C ASN A 199 -25.27 -3.71 9.46
N SER A 200 -24.62 -3.40 10.57
CA SER A 200 -24.28 -4.37 11.62
C SER A 200 -25.49 -4.89 12.38
N GLY A 201 -26.71 -4.42 12.11
CA GLY A 201 -27.97 -4.88 12.68
C GLY A 201 -28.56 -6.11 12.00
N ASN A 202 -28.40 -6.21 10.68
CA ASN A 202 -29.06 -7.24 9.85
C ASN A 202 -28.19 -7.85 8.76
N GLY A 203 -26.97 -7.37 8.54
CA GLY A 203 -26.07 -7.89 7.50
C GLY A 203 -26.23 -7.22 6.14
N PHE A 204 -27.08 -6.19 6.01
CA PHE A 204 -27.34 -5.55 4.72
C PHE A 204 -26.07 -4.87 4.19
N LEU A 205 -25.54 -5.41 3.09
CA LEU A 205 -24.26 -5.03 2.52
C LEU A 205 -24.39 -3.83 1.56
N SER A 206 -23.48 -2.86 1.71
CA SER A 206 -23.31 -1.73 0.80
C SER A 206 -22.48 -2.13 -0.43
N ASP A 207 -22.63 -1.37 -1.52
CA ASP A 207 -21.71 -1.44 -2.66
C ASP A 207 -20.40 -0.68 -2.44
N GLU A 208 -20.24 0.03 -1.33
CA GLU A 208 -19.05 0.79 -1.00
C GLU A 208 -17.98 -0.09 -0.30
N GLY A 209 -16.72 0.02 -0.73
CA GLY A 209 -15.65 -0.82 -0.18
C GLY A 209 -14.27 -0.57 -0.76
N TYR A 210 -13.32 -1.41 -0.36
CA TYR A 210 -11.95 -1.45 -0.88
C TYR A 210 -11.66 -2.85 -1.43
N GLY A 211 -11.01 -2.90 -2.58
CA GLY A 211 -10.99 -4.10 -3.43
C GLY A 211 -11.97 -3.92 -4.57
N ASP A 212 -11.81 -4.75 -5.61
CA ASP A 212 -12.66 -4.67 -6.81
C ASP A 212 -13.66 -5.83 -6.80
N GLY A 213 -14.75 -5.73 -7.57
CA GLY A 213 -15.75 -6.80 -7.71
C GLY A 213 -17.08 -6.57 -6.97
N LEU A 214 -17.17 -5.55 -6.10
CA LEU A 214 -18.47 -5.11 -5.58
C LEU A 214 -19.32 -4.54 -6.74
N PRO A 215 -20.59 -4.95 -6.86
CA PRO A 215 -21.47 -4.47 -7.92
C PRO A 215 -21.82 -2.99 -7.74
N THR A 216 -22.35 -2.36 -8.78
CA THR A 216 -22.98 -1.04 -8.63
C THR A 216 -24.38 -1.20 -8.03
N GLY A 217 -24.70 -0.43 -6.99
CA GLY A 217 -25.92 -0.55 -6.21
C GLY A 217 -25.79 -1.58 -5.09
N ASN A 218 -26.33 -1.26 -3.91
CA ASN A 218 -26.18 -2.08 -2.71
C ASN A 218 -26.57 -3.55 -2.95
N PRO A 219 -25.65 -4.51 -2.72
CA PRO A 219 -25.96 -5.93 -2.75
C PRO A 219 -27.09 -6.30 -1.79
N GLY A 220 -27.15 -5.65 -0.62
CA GLY A 220 -28.11 -5.98 0.43
C GLY A 220 -27.84 -7.38 0.96
N SER A 221 -28.72 -8.33 0.60
CA SER A 221 -28.60 -9.76 0.88
C SER A 221 -28.05 -10.58 -0.30
N GLY A 222 -27.61 -9.91 -1.36
CA GLY A 222 -26.97 -10.53 -2.51
C GLY A 222 -25.51 -10.87 -2.23
N ASN A 223 -25.12 -12.11 -2.55
CA ASN A 223 -23.73 -12.55 -2.48
C ASN A 223 -22.80 -11.67 -3.34
N VAL A 224 -21.58 -11.45 -2.85
CA VAL A 224 -20.55 -10.67 -3.55
C VAL A 224 -19.29 -11.50 -3.78
N THR A 225 -18.54 -11.14 -4.81
CA THR A 225 -17.24 -11.75 -5.09
C THR A 225 -16.23 -10.66 -5.37
N PHE A 226 -15.26 -10.51 -4.48
CA PHE A 226 -14.13 -9.65 -4.73
C PHE A 226 -13.24 -10.26 -5.82
N THR A 227 -12.76 -9.44 -6.73
CA THR A 227 -11.84 -9.81 -7.81
C THR A 227 -10.43 -9.32 -7.57
N SER A 228 -10.22 -8.44 -6.58
CA SER A 228 -8.89 -7.99 -6.15
C SER A 228 -8.86 -7.55 -4.67
N PHE A 229 -7.66 -7.47 -4.08
CA PHE A 229 -7.40 -7.07 -2.69
C PHE A 229 -6.28 -6.01 -2.62
N ARG A 230 -6.31 -5.07 -1.68
CA ARG A 230 -5.22 -4.11 -1.46
C ARG A 230 -4.06 -4.76 -0.70
N ASN A 231 -2.83 -4.26 -0.84
CA ASN A 231 -1.64 -4.78 -0.16
C ASN A 231 -1.07 -3.71 0.77
N TYR A 232 -0.68 -4.07 1.99
CA TYR A 232 0.12 -3.22 2.86
C TYR A 232 1.43 -3.90 3.29
N PRO A 233 2.59 -3.21 3.17
CA PRO A 233 2.80 -2.09 2.25
C PRO A 233 2.52 -2.51 0.79
N ASN A 234 2.64 -1.58 -0.18
CA ASN A 234 2.64 -1.95 -1.61
C ASN A 234 3.55 -3.17 -1.84
N TYR A 235 3.13 -4.11 -2.69
CA TYR A 235 3.81 -5.40 -2.73
C TYR A 235 5.22 -5.26 -3.28
N TYR A 236 5.38 -4.61 -4.44
CA TYR A 236 6.67 -4.29 -5.02
C TYR A 236 7.09 -2.88 -4.61
N VAL A 237 8.17 -2.75 -3.85
CA VAL A 237 8.70 -1.44 -3.46
C VAL A 237 10.13 -1.30 -3.96
N TYR A 238 10.39 -0.29 -4.77
CA TYR A 238 11.75 0.14 -5.10
C TYR A 238 12.17 1.28 -4.18
N ASP A 239 13.15 1.01 -3.33
CA ASP A 239 13.61 1.94 -2.29
C ASP A 239 14.73 2.89 -2.76
N GLY A 240 15.05 2.90 -4.05
CA GLY A 240 16.19 3.62 -4.64
C GLY A 240 17.42 2.76 -4.88
N SER A 241 17.46 1.54 -4.34
CA SER A 241 18.56 0.60 -4.52
C SER A 241 18.09 -0.77 -5.02
N SER A 242 16.94 -1.26 -4.55
CA SER A 242 16.44 -2.58 -4.89
C SER A 242 14.92 -2.68 -4.80
N TRP A 243 14.36 -3.62 -5.55
CA TRP A 243 12.96 -4.02 -5.40
C TRP A 243 12.80 -5.05 -4.28
N SER A 244 11.80 -4.85 -3.41
CA SER A 244 11.33 -5.84 -2.44
C SER A 244 9.90 -6.27 -2.78
N PRO A 245 9.54 -7.57 -2.73
CA PRO A 245 10.39 -8.68 -2.32
C PRO A 245 11.32 -9.18 -3.44
N SER A 246 11.03 -8.79 -4.68
CA SER A 246 11.81 -9.12 -5.88
C SER A 246 11.51 -8.09 -6.97
N ASN A 247 12.35 -8.04 -8.01
CA ASN A 247 12.13 -7.16 -9.16
C ASN A 247 10.89 -7.62 -9.97
N PRO A 248 9.88 -6.75 -10.20
CA PRO A 248 8.71 -7.08 -11.00
C PRO A 248 8.93 -7.00 -12.52
N ASP A 249 10.10 -6.53 -13.00
CA ASP A 249 10.41 -6.42 -14.43
C ASP A 249 10.19 -7.75 -15.18
N GLY A 250 9.30 -7.73 -16.18
CA GLY A 250 8.97 -8.88 -17.01
C GLY A 250 7.86 -9.80 -16.45
N LEU A 251 7.27 -9.47 -15.30
CA LEU A 251 6.22 -10.27 -14.68
C LEU A 251 4.80 -9.81 -15.10
N THR A 252 3.83 -10.72 -14.98
CA THR A 252 2.40 -10.42 -15.13
C THR A 252 1.70 -10.59 -13.79
N GLU A 253 1.54 -9.50 -13.05
CA GLU A 253 1.08 -9.44 -11.67
C GLU A 253 -0.08 -8.45 -11.51
N THR A 254 -1.17 -8.66 -12.24
CA THR A 254 -2.32 -7.74 -12.32
C THR A 254 -3.12 -7.56 -11.02
N ALA A 255 -2.76 -8.28 -9.95
CA ALA A 255 -3.31 -8.14 -8.61
C ALA A 255 -2.34 -7.47 -7.61
N ARG A 256 -1.09 -7.18 -8.02
CA ARG A 256 -0.04 -6.64 -7.13
C ARG A 256 0.27 -5.19 -7.48
N ASP A 257 0.37 -4.37 -6.45
CA ASP A 257 0.77 -2.97 -6.58
C ASP A 257 2.28 -2.81 -6.57
N ALA A 258 2.78 -1.77 -7.22
CA ALA A 258 4.17 -1.36 -7.13
C ALA A 258 4.31 0.11 -6.75
N SER A 259 5.34 0.43 -5.97
CA SER A 259 5.80 1.80 -5.72
C SER A 259 7.28 1.95 -6.05
N VAL A 260 7.63 3.10 -6.64
CA VAL A 260 9.00 3.57 -6.80
C VAL A 260 9.18 4.76 -5.86
N GLU A 261 9.79 4.53 -4.70
CA GLU A 261 9.85 5.53 -3.61
C GLU A 261 10.97 6.55 -3.80
N SER A 262 12.10 6.12 -4.36
CA SER A 262 13.21 7.00 -4.67
C SER A 262 14.11 6.44 -5.78
N GLY A 263 15.03 7.25 -6.28
CA GLY A 263 16.07 6.83 -7.23
C GLY A 263 15.54 6.56 -8.63
N ASN A 264 16.35 5.89 -9.45
CA ASN A 264 16.05 5.62 -10.85
C ASN A 264 15.97 4.10 -11.05
N VAL A 265 14.93 3.63 -11.73
CA VAL A 265 14.75 2.22 -12.06
C VAL A 265 14.13 2.07 -13.45
N SER A 266 14.35 0.93 -14.10
CA SER A 266 13.76 0.64 -15.40
C SER A 266 13.05 -0.70 -15.45
N PHE A 267 11.98 -0.76 -16.25
CA PHE A 267 11.42 -1.99 -16.77
C PHE A 267 11.91 -2.19 -18.19
N SER A 268 12.78 -3.19 -18.37
CA SER A 268 13.38 -3.56 -19.64
C SER A 268 12.54 -4.57 -20.42
N SER A 269 11.60 -5.21 -19.74
CA SER A 269 10.66 -6.20 -20.28
C SER A 269 9.22 -5.76 -20.02
N SER A 270 8.29 -6.27 -20.84
CA SER A 270 6.87 -5.97 -20.63
C SER A 270 6.41 -6.45 -19.26
N THR A 271 5.81 -5.55 -18.50
CA THR A 271 5.49 -5.74 -17.08
C THR A 271 4.03 -5.37 -16.87
N SER A 272 3.27 -6.25 -16.21
CA SER A 272 1.87 -5.99 -15.84
C SER A 272 1.74 -5.92 -14.33
N LEU A 273 1.12 -4.85 -13.83
CA LEU A 273 0.88 -4.62 -12.41
C LEU A 273 -0.58 -4.22 -12.21
N ARG A 274 -1.03 -4.12 -10.96
CA ARG A 274 -2.32 -3.51 -10.66
C ARG A 274 -2.21 -2.00 -10.65
N ASN A 275 -1.71 -1.43 -9.56
CA ASN A 275 -1.46 0.00 -9.41
C ASN A 275 0.04 0.28 -9.46
N LEU A 276 0.40 1.47 -9.92
CA LEU A 276 1.77 1.97 -9.87
C LEU A 276 1.80 3.36 -9.27
N THR A 277 2.63 3.54 -8.24
CA THR A 277 2.93 4.84 -7.64
C THR A 277 4.40 5.20 -7.90
N ILE A 278 4.67 6.39 -8.41
CA ILE A 278 6.04 6.91 -8.59
C ILE A 278 6.17 8.17 -7.74
N GLU A 279 6.99 8.10 -6.70
CA GLU A 279 7.16 9.20 -5.75
C GLU A 279 7.95 10.37 -6.32
N SER A 280 7.80 11.55 -5.70
CA SER A 280 8.40 12.80 -6.17
C SER A 280 9.93 12.78 -6.32
N SER A 281 10.61 11.86 -5.62
CA SER A 281 12.07 11.69 -5.69
C SER A 281 12.52 10.56 -6.62
N ALA A 282 11.59 9.97 -7.38
CA ALA A 282 11.80 8.78 -8.18
C ALA A 282 11.65 9.00 -9.69
N GLU A 283 12.33 8.15 -10.46
CA GLU A 283 12.17 8.00 -11.90
C GLU A 283 11.98 6.53 -12.27
N LEU A 284 10.93 6.23 -13.04
CA LEU A 284 10.74 4.95 -13.70
C LEU A 284 10.89 5.11 -15.22
N SER A 285 11.78 4.32 -15.82
CA SER A 285 11.93 4.22 -17.28
C SER A 285 11.31 2.94 -17.83
N ILE A 286 10.46 3.07 -18.84
CA ILE A 286 9.93 1.95 -19.63
C ILE A 286 10.81 1.82 -20.88
N GLY A 287 11.55 0.71 -20.95
CA GLY A 287 12.50 0.44 -22.02
C GLY A 287 11.86 0.45 -23.41
N SER A 288 12.68 0.71 -24.43
CA SER A 288 12.27 0.88 -25.84
C SER A 288 11.53 -0.31 -26.46
N SER A 289 11.62 -1.51 -25.88
CA SER A 289 10.87 -2.71 -26.29
C SER A 289 9.82 -3.17 -25.28
N ALA A 290 9.62 -2.44 -24.17
CA ALA A 290 8.76 -2.83 -23.08
C ALA A 290 7.36 -2.19 -23.17
N VAL A 291 6.37 -2.93 -22.68
CA VAL A 291 5.00 -2.44 -22.47
C VAL A 291 4.69 -2.51 -20.98
N LEU A 292 4.35 -1.37 -20.38
CA LEU A 292 3.76 -1.30 -19.04
C LEU A 292 2.25 -1.48 -19.18
N SER A 293 1.67 -2.47 -18.49
CA SER A 293 0.22 -2.68 -18.44
C SER A 293 -0.25 -2.54 -16.99
N LEU A 294 -1.30 -1.75 -16.75
CA LEU A 294 -1.84 -1.49 -15.42
C LEU A 294 -3.32 -1.86 -15.40
N ALA A 295 -3.68 -2.79 -14.51
CA ALA A 295 -5.08 -3.17 -14.31
C ALA A 295 -5.87 -2.13 -13.49
N GLY A 296 -5.16 -1.29 -12.72
CA GLY A 296 -5.70 -0.24 -11.87
C GLY A 296 -5.16 1.15 -12.23
N ASN A 297 -4.88 1.96 -11.21
CA ASN A 297 -4.52 3.38 -11.32
C ASN A 297 -3.01 3.61 -11.43
N LEU A 298 -2.65 4.76 -12.01
CA LEU A 298 -1.28 5.28 -12.08
C LEU A 298 -1.21 6.61 -11.33
N GLU A 299 -0.45 6.65 -10.25
CA GLU A 299 -0.11 7.90 -9.56
C GLU A 299 1.35 8.26 -9.84
N ASN A 300 1.58 9.38 -10.54
CA ASN A 300 2.92 9.85 -10.85
C ASN A 300 3.18 11.20 -10.19
N ASN A 301 3.95 11.19 -9.10
CA ASN A 301 4.47 12.37 -8.42
C ASN A 301 5.92 12.69 -8.81
N GLY A 302 6.64 11.73 -9.40
CA GLY A 302 8.05 11.85 -9.86
C GLY A 302 8.21 12.00 -11.37
N SER A 303 8.99 11.12 -11.99
CA SER A 303 9.17 11.07 -13.45
C SER A 303 8.87 9.69 -14.03
N LEU A 304 8.02 9.64 -15.04
CA LEU A 304 7.79 8.44 -15.86
C LEU A 304 8.34 8.70 -17.28
N VAL A 305 9.31 7.88 -17.69
CA VAL A 305 10.01 8.02 -18.97
C VAL A 305 9.69 6.82 -19.87
N PHE A 306 9.15 7.07 -21.06
CA PHE A 306 9.03 6.07 -22.12
C PHE A 306 10.21 6.23 -23.06
N GLU A 307 11.16 5.29 -22.98
CA GLU A 307 12.39 5.33 -23.77
C GLU A 307 12.11 4.98 -25.24
N SER A 308 12.96 5.47 -26.14
CA SER A 308 12.85 5.11 -27.55
C SER A 308 14.21 5.08 -28.23
N ASP A 309 14.48 3.97 -28.90
CA ASP A 309 15.70 3.74 -29.68
C ASP A 309 15.37 3.01 -31.01
N ALA A 310 16.38 2.43 -31.65
CA ALA A 310 16.21 1.70 -32.91
C ALA A 310 15.35 0.44 -32.80
N SER A 311 15.14 -0.10 -31.60
CA SER A 311 14.32 -1.28 -31.34
C SER A 311 12.83 -0.95 -31.14
N GLY A 312 12.50 0.29 -30.77
CA GLY A 312 11.12 0.71 -30.61
C GLY A 312 10.93 1.92 -29.70
N SER A 313 9.75 1.98 -29.10
CA SER A 313 9.41 2.92 -28.04
C SER A 313 8.74 2.13 -26.91
N GLY A 314 9.07 2.47 -25.67
CA GLY A 314 8.35 2.01 -24.49
C GLY A 314 6.92 2.50 -24.53
N GLN A 315 6.00 1.69 -24.01
CA GLN A 315 4.56 1.93 -24.15
C GLN A 315 3.86 1.78 -22.80
N LEU A 316 2.80 2.54 -22.63
CA LEU A 316 1.70 2.21 -21.71
C LEU A 316 0.64 1.50 -22.56
N ASP A 317 0.21 0.33 -22.12
CA ASP A 317 -0.84 -0.47 -22.76
C ASP A 317 -2.21 0.25 -22.70
N GLU A 318 -3.27 -0.38 -23.22
CA GLU A 318 -4.63 0.09 -23.02
C GLU A 318 -4.91 0.32 -21.52
N PHE A 319 -5.21 1.57 -21.18
CA PHE A 319 -5.32 2.02 -19.80
C PHE A 319 -6.74 2.50 -19.51
N ASN A 320 -7.43 1.80 -18.62
CA ASN A 320 -8.80 2.08 -18.19
C ASN A 320 -8.89 2.68 -16.78
N GLY A 321 -7.75 2.81 -16.09
CA GLY A 321 -7.68 3.41 -14.76
C GLY A 321 -7.64 4.93 -14.79
N THR A 322 -7.34 5.53 -13.64
CA THR A 322 -7.11 6.97 -13.50
C THR A 322 -5.61 7.26 -13.47
N VAL A 323 -5.19 8.31 -14.18
CA VAL A 323 -3.86 8.91 -14.01
C VAL A 323 -3.98 10.12 -13.09
N SER A 324 -3.21 10.14 -12.00
CA SER A 324 -3.14 11.23 -11.02
C SER A 324 -1.69 11.63 -10.70
N GLY A 325 -1.53 12.64 -9.86
CA GLY A 325 -0.21 13.14 -9.41
C GLY A 325 0.27 14.39 -10.17
N ALA A 326 1.33 15.01 -9.62
CA ALA A 326 1.91 16.27 -10.14
C ALA A 326 3.24 16.06 -10.89
N GLY A 327 3.63 14.80 -11.11
CA GLY A 327 4.87 14.39 -11.75
C GLY A 327 4.91 14.63 -13.25
N SER A 328 6.07 14.33 -13.83
CA SER A 328 6.35 14.52 -15.26
C SER A 328 6.20 13.22 -16.04
N PHE A 329 5.69 13.34 -17.26
CA PHE A 329 5.69 12.28 -18.26
C PHE A 329 6.62 12.68 -19.39
N THR A 330 7.61 11.85 -19.69
CA THR A 330 8.56 12.06 -20.79
C THR A 330 8.40 10.94 -21.79
N THR A 331 8.09 11.27 -23.04
CA THR A 331 8.15 10.31 -24.15
C THR A 331 9.32 10.65 -25.05
N GLN A 332 10.26 9.72 -25.17
CA GLN A 332 11.36 9.83 -26.11
C GLN A 332 10.88 9.41 -27.50
N ARG A 333 11.53 9.95 -28.53
CA ARG A 333 11.27 9.55 -29.92
C ARG A 333 12.59 9.31 -30.62
N PHE A 334 12.87 8.06 -30.95
CA PHE A 334 13.99 7.73 -31.80
C PHE A 334 13.77 8.24 -33.23
N ILE A 335 14.77 8.93 -33.76
CA ILE A 335 14.78 9.40 -35.14
C ILE A 335 16.01 8.78 -35.83
N PRO A 336 15.85 7.73 -36.64
CA PRO A 336 16.99 7.14 -37.32
C PRO A 336 17.58 8.10 -38.34
N ALA A 337 18.91 8.25 -38.32
CA ALA A 337 19.65 8.71 -39.47
C ALA A 337 19.84 7.50 -40.41
N GLY A 338 19.37 7.60 -41.66
CA GLY A 338 19.48 6.48 -42.62
C GLY A 338 20.92 6.05 -42.92
N ASP A 339 21.88 6.95 -42.66
CA ASP A 339 23.32 6.74 -42.48
C ASP A 339 23.89 8.01 -41.80
N ASN A 340 25.12 7.97 -41.27
CA ASN A 340 25.79 9.14 -40.69
C ASN A 340 26.08 10.27 -41.71
N ASN A 341 25.65 10.12 -42.97
CA ASN A 341 25.95 11.02 -44.07
C ASN A 341 24.70 11.74 -44.65
N ARG A 342 23.49 11.52 -44.11
CA ARG A 342 22.26 12.16 -44.59
C ARG A 342 21.58 12.99 -43.51
N ARG A 343 21.37 14.27 -43.79
CA ARG A 343 20.51 15.16 -43.00
C ARG A 343 19.05 14.84 -43.31
N VAL A 344 18.29 14.45 -42.30
CA VAL A 344 16.83 14.32 -42.40
C VAL A 344 16.21 15.49 -41.64
N PHE A 345 15.29 16.20 -42.29
CA PHE A 345 14.44 17.19 -41.64
C PHE A 345 13.12 16.51 -41.23
N ARG A 346 12.74 16.60 -39.96
CA ARG A 346 11.43 16.17 -39.49
C ARG A 346 10.75 17.32 -38.76
N PHE A 347 9.50 17.56 -39.11
CA PHE A 347 8.63 18.40 -38.30
C PHE A 347 8.15 17.57 -37.11
N LEU A 348 8.48 18.03 -35.92
CA LEU A 348 7.97 17.51 -34.66
C LEU A 348 7.01 18.55 -34.12
N ALA A 349 5.78 18.12 -33.79
CA ALA A 349 4.86 18.91 -33.01
C ALA A 349 4.86 18.35 -31.58
N SER A 350 4.77 19.24 -30.59
CA SER A 350 4.54 18.85 -29.21
C SER A 350 3.13 18.25 -29.06
N PRO A 351 2.89 17.48 -27.99
CA PRO A 351 1.54 17.11 -27.60
C PRO A 351 0.67 18.37 -27.47
N ILE A 352 -0.60 18.27 -27.86
CA ILE A 352 -1.60 19.33 -27.69
C ILE A 352 -2.01 19.36 -26.21
N MET A 353 -1.85 20.51 -25.55
CA MET A 353 -2.25 20.72 -24.14
C MET A 353 -3.65 21.34 -24.01
N THR A 354 -4.55 21.15 -24.97
CA THR A 354 -5.91 21.69 -24.87
C THR A 354 -6.79 20.75 -24.06
N GLY A 355 -7.65 21.31 -23.19
CA GLY A 355 -8.65 20.53 -22.44
C GLY A 355 -9.75 19.90 -23.30
N ASN A 356 -9.82 20.24 -24.60
CA ASN A 356 -10.74 19.65 -25.57
C ASN A 356 -10.03 18.63 -26.46
N SER A 357 -10.78 17.62 -26.91
CA SER A 357 -10.36 16.72 -27.98
C SER A 357 -9.89 17.49 -29.21
N ILE A 358 -8.89 16.97 -29.91
CA ILE A 358 -8.42 17.49 -31.20
C ILE A 358 -9.54 17.60 -32.26
N ARG A 359 -10.64 16.85 -32.08
CA ARG A 359 -11.82 16.92 -32.97
C ARG A 359 -12.70 18.16 -32.73
N MET A 360 -12.46 18.91 -31.67
CA MET A 360 -13.27 20.05 -31.24
C MET A 360 -12.54 21.41 -31.42
N ASN A 361 -11.34 21.42 -32.02
CA ASN A 361 -10.56 22.63 -32.30
C ASN A 361 -10.57 22.99 -33.79
#